data_AF-A0A7K8NVW2-F1
#
_entry.id   AF-A0A7K8NVW2-F1
#
_cell.length_a   1.000
_cell.length_b   1.000
_cell.length_c   1.000
_cell.angle_alpha   90.00
_cell.angle_beta   90.00
_cell.angle_gamma   90.00
#
_symmetry.space_group_name_H-M   'P 1'
#
loop_
_entity.id
_entity.type
_entity.pdbx_description
1 polymer ?
#
loop_
_entity_poly.entity_id
_entity_poly.type
_entity_poly.pdbx_seq_one_letter_code
_entity_poly.pdbx_strand_id
1 'polypeptide(L)' 'CGKCFREKAKFLQHQRRHMGERRYKCYECGEEFGQSSDLNVHQRIHVEEKLYQCSTCEKCFKDRSTL' A
#
# COMPACT_ATOMS: atom_id res chain seq x y z
N CYS A 1 -17.48 -16.72 9.18
CA CYS A 1 -16.22 -16.58 9.95
C CYS A 1 -16.42 -16.20 11.43
N GLY A 2 -17.65 -16.03 11.93
CA GLY A 2 -17.94 -15.94 13.38
C GLY A 2 -17.37 -14.73 14.13
N LYS A 3 -16.83 -13.72 13.44
CA LYS A 3 -16.22 -12.54 14.08
C LYS A 3 -17.29 -11.50 14.45
N CYS A 4 -17.19 -10.98 15.66
CA CYS A 4 -18.01 -9.87 16.16
C CYS A 4 -17.17 -8.60 16.27
N PHE A 5 -17.78 -7.44 15.99
CA PHE A 5 -17.11 -6.14 16.04
C PHE A 5 -17.98 -5.17 16.84
N ARG A 6 -17.35 -4.37 17.70
CA ARG A 6 -18.03 -3.34 18.51
C ARG A 6 -18.41 -2.10 17.68
N GLU A 7 -17.69 -1.86 16.58
CA GLU A 7 -17.86 -0.70 15.72
C GLU A 7 -18.38 -1.10 14.34
N LYS A 8 -19.41 -0.39 13.86
CA LYS A 8 -19.98 -0.61 12.52
C LYS A 8 -18.93 -0.45 11.41
N ALA A 9 -18.02 0.51 11.55
CA ALA A 9 -16.96 0.75 10.57
C ALA A 9 -16.02 -0.46 10.41
N LYS A 10 -15.64 -1.10 11.53
CA LYS A 10 -14.79 -2.30 11.54
C LYS A 10 -15.54 -3.51 10.98
N PHE A 11 -16.82 -3.65 11.31
CA PHE A 11 -17.67 -4.69 10.72
C PHE A 11 -17.76 -4.54 9.19
N LEU A 12 -18.06 -3.34 8.68
CA LEU A 12 -18.14 -3.08 7.24
C LEU A 12 -16.80 -3.32 6.54
N GLN A 13 -15.68 -2.89 7.15
CA GLN A 13 -14.35 -3.17 6.63
C GLN A 13 -14.07 -4.67 6.55
N HIS A 14 -14.45 -5.43 7.57
CA HIS A 14 -14.32 -6.87 7.58
C HIS A 14 -15.20 -7.53 6.50
N GLN A 15 -16.43 -7.04 6.32
CA GLN A 15 -17.36 -7.56 5.33
C GLN A 15 -16.86 -7.35 3.90
N ARG A 16 -16.18 -6.22 3.61
CA ARG A 16 -15.55 -5.96 2.30
C ARG A 16 -14.58 -7.06 1.88
N ARG A 17 -13.88 -7.68 2.83
CA ARG A 17 -12.98 -8.81 2.55
C ARG A 17 -13.73 -10.05 2.04
N HIS A 18 -14.96 -10.29 2.49
CA HIS A 18 -15.78 -11.42 2.00
C HIS A 18 -16.36 -11.16 0.62
N MET A 19 -16.64 -9.89 0.30
CA MET A 19 -17.15 -9.50 -1.02
C MET A 19 -16.04 -9.41 -2.08
N GLY A 20 -14.77 -9.53 -1.68
CA GLY A 20 -13.64 -9.33 -2.58
C GLY A 20 -13.52 -7.90 -3.10
N GLU A 21 -14.22 -6.94 -2.47
CA GLU A 21 -14.18 -5.54 -2.88
C GLU A 21 -12.82 -4.92 -2.55
N ARG A 22 -11.92 -4.90 -3.53
CA ARG A 22 -10.67 -4.15 -3.48
C ARG A 22 -10.88 -2.79 -4.14
N ARG A 23 -11.18 -1.78 -3.33
CA ARG A 23 -11.54 -0.44 -3.82
C ARG A 23 -10.34 0.48 -4.01
N TYR A 24 -9.20 0.17 -3.40
CA TYR A 24 -8.04 1.05 -3.36
C TYR A 24 -6.98 0.55 -4.33
N LYS A 25 -6.91 1.15 -5.51
CA LYS A 25 -5.96 0.77 -6.56
C LYS A 25 -4.68 1.61 -6.48
N CYS A 26 -3.53 0.95 -6.56
CA CYS A 26 -2.27 1.61 -6.81
C CYS A 26 -2.21 2.04 -8.28
N TYR A 27 -1.98 3.33 -8.52
CA TYR A 27 -1.89 3.86 -9.88
C TYR A 27 -0.54 3.55 -10.55
N GLU A 28 0.49 3.19 -9.79
CA GLU A 28 1.82 2.92 -10.32
C GLU A 28 1.93 1.49 -10.87
N CYS A 29 1.45 0.48 -10.14
CA CYS A 29 1.53 -0.93 -10.53
C CYS A 29 0.17 -1.60 -10.81
N GLY A 30 -0.95 -0.94 -10.48
CA GLY A 30 -2.28 -1.49 -10.68
C GLY A 30 -2.79 -2.43 -9.59
N GLU A 31 -2.00 -2.74 -8.57
CA GLU A 31 -2.37 -3.58 -7.42
C GLU A 31 -3.59 -3.01 -6.67
N GLU A 32 -4.52 -3.88 -6.25
CA GLU A 32 -5.75 -3.47 -5.59
C GLU A 32 -5.83 -3.95 -4.13
N PHE A 33 -6.17 -3.02 -3.24
CA PHE A 33 -6.22 -3.21 -1.79
C PHE A 33 -7.65 -3.04 -1.25
N GLY A 34 -7.97 -3.79 -0.19
CA GLY A 34 -9.26 -3.70 0.51
C GLY A 34 -9.35 -2.53 1.52
N GLN A 35 -8.20 -1.94 1.88
CA GLN A 35 -8.09 -0.86 2.85
C GLN A 35 -7.14 0.23 2.35
N SER A 36 -7.42 1.49 2.70
CA SER A 36 -6.55 2.62 2.38
C SER A 36 -5.21 2.58 3.11
N SER A 37 -5.19 2.04 4.34
CA SER A 37 -3.95 1.82 5.10
C SER A 37 -2.99 0.90 4.36
N ASP A 38 -3.51 -0.17 3.77
CA ASP A 38 -2.70 -1.17 3.06
C ASP A 38 -2.12 -0.56 1.76
N LEU A 39 -2.94 0.20 1.01
CA LEU A 39 -2.45 0.97 -0.14
C LEU A 39 -1.39 2.00 0.26
N ASN A 40 -1.59 2.74 1.36
CA ASN A 40 -0.63 3.76 1.81
C ASN A 40 0.72 3.15 2.21
N VAL A 41 0.69 2.00 2.89
CA VAL A 41 1.90 1.23 3.22
C VAL A 41 2.59 0.77 1.94
N HIS A 42 1.82 0.22 0.99
CA HIS A 42 2.34 -0.22 -0.30
C HIS A 42 2.95 0.94 -1.10
N GLN A 43 2.35 2.13 -1.14
CA GLN A 43 2.94 3.28 -1.86
C GLN A 43 4.35 3.65 -1.39
N ARG A 44 4.76 3.26 -0.17
CA ARG A 44 6.14 3.45 0.29
C ARG A 44 7.17 2.59 -0.45
N ILE A 45 6.78 1.41 -0.93
CA ILE A 45 7.69 0.56 -1.72
C ILE A 45 8.03 1.23 -3.05
N HIS A 46 7.06 1.90 -3.67
CA HIS A 46 7.30 2.65 -4.89
C HIS A 46 8.17 3.88 -4.66
N VAL A 47 8.10 4.49 -3.47
CA VAL A 47 9.06 5.54 -3.11
C VAL A 47 10.47 4.98 -3.09
N GLU A 48 10.69 3.81 -2.48
CA GLU A 48 11.99 3.10 -2.44
C GLU A 48 12.49 2.69 -3.83
N GLU A 49 11.61 2.16 -4.69
CA GLU A 49 11.92 1.87 -6.10
C GLU A 49 12.21 3.14 -6.91
N LYS A 50 11.58 4.26 -6.55
CA LYS A 50 11.80 5.57 -7.14
C LYS A 50 13.02 6.29 -6.56
N LEU A 51 13.58 5.79 -5.45
CA LEU A 51 14.88 6.25 -5.00
C LEU A 51 15.94 5.72 -5.97
N TYR A 52 16.83 6.60 -6.41
CA TYR A 52 17.95 6.18 -7.24
C TYR A 52 18.93 5.40 -6.37
N GLN A 53 19.07 4.10 -6.64
CA GLN A 53 20.08 3.27 -6.00
C GLN A 53 21.45 3.57 -6.62
N CYS A 54 22.38 4.01 -5.80
CA CYS A 54 23.79 4.14 -6.16
C CYS A 54 24.38 2.73 -6.40
N SER A 55 24.73 2.41 -7.64
CA SER A 55 25.31 1.11 -8.03
C SER A 55 26.65 0.81 -7.34
N THR A 56 27.32 1.82 -6.82
CA THR A 56 28.65 1.70 -6.20
C THR A 56 28.58 1.55 -4.67
N CYS A 57 27.49 2.00 -4.05
CA CYS A 57 27.40 2.17 -2.61
C CYS A 57 26.10 1.65 -1.99
N GLU A 58 25.21 1.06 -2.79
CA GLU A 58 23.92 0.47 -2.43
C GLU A 58 22.96 1.40 -1.66
N LYS A 59 23.28 2.70 -1.57
CA LYS A 59 22.44 3.72 -0.92
C LYS A 59 21.37 4.22 -1.89
N CYS A 60 20.18 4.46 -1.35
CA CYS A 60 19.02 4.95 -2.09
C CYS A 60 18.78 6.44 -1.84
N PHE A 61 18.66 7.25 -2.90
CA PHE A 61 18.51 8.71 -2.83
C PHE A 61 17.16 9.19 -3.38
N LYS A 62 16.56 10.19 -2.72
CA LYS A 62 15.24 10.75 -3.08
C LYS A 62 15.22 11.62 -4.33
N ASP A 63 16.38 12.03 -4.83
CA ASP A 63 16.55 12.92 -5.98
C ASP A 63 17.75 12.48 -6.81
N ARG A 64 17.69 12.65 -8.13
CA ARG A 64 18.79 12.34 -9.07
C ARG A 64 19.93 13.36 -8.97
N SER A 65 19.63 14.56 -8.49
CA SER A 65 20.56 15.69 -8.30
C SER A 65 21.50 15.47 -7.11
N THR A 66 21.12 14.58 -6.19
CA THR A 66 21.89 14.23 -4.99
C THR A 66 22.66 12.91 -5.14
N LEU A 67 22.71 12.35 -6.35
CA LEU A 67 23.47 11.15 -6.69
C LEU A 67 24.98 11.45 -6.76
#